data_AF-A0AAD8ZER2-F1
#
_entry.id   AF-A0AAD8ZER2-F1
#
_cell.length_a   1.000
_cell.length_b   1.000
_cell.length_c   1.000
_cell.angle_alpha   90.00
_cell.angle_beta   90.00
_cell.angle_gamma   90.00
#
_symmetry.space_group_name_H-M   'P 1'
#
loop_
_entity.id
_entity.type
_entity.pdbx_description
1 polymer ?
#
loop_
_entity_poly.entity_id
_entity_poly.type
_entity_poly.pdbx_seq_one_letter_code
_entity_poly.pdbx_strand_id
1 'polypeptide(L)'
;MNKEEEEEEEEKKKKKKKKKKKKKKKKKKKISLIKKSDGREWLQGITRHGNKDAAADQRANRWGRNGGDPNVYRPRGLPSKY
;
A
#
# COMPACT_ATOMS: atom_id res chain seq x y z
N MET A 1 2.16 11.21 -42.18
CA MET A 1 1.38 10.40 -41.22
C MET A 1 -0.04 10.34 -41.76
N ASN A 2 -0.56 9.13 -41.96
CA ASN A 2 -1.86 8.93 -42.57
C ASN A 2 -2.96 9.21 -41.53
N LYS A 3 -4.02 9.94 -41.91
CA LYS A 3 -5.16 10.27 -41.03
C LYS A 3 -5.74 9.03 -40.32
N GLU A 4 -5.68 7.88 -40.97
CA GLU A 4 -6.13 6.60 -40.42
C GLU A 4 -5.29 6.13 -39.22
N GLU A 5 -3.98 6.36 -39.23
CA GLU A 5 -3.09 6.00 -38.11
C GLU A 5 -3.34 6.89 -36.88
N GLU A 6 -3.64 8.18 -37.10
CA GLU A 6 -3.97 9.12 -36.02
C GLU A 6 -5.31 8.77 -35.35
N GLU A 7 -6.32 8.39 -36.14
CA GLU A 7 -7.61 7.94 -35.62
C GLU A 7 -7.48 6.63 -34.83
N GLU A 8 -6.68 5.68 -35.31
CA GLU A 8 -6.41 4.43 -34.60
C GLU A 8 -5.66 4.67 -33.28
N GLU A 9 -4.67 5.58 -33.27
CA GLU A 9 -3.97 6.04 -32.08
C GLU A 9 -4.93 6.68 -31.07
N GLU A 10 -5.83 7.54 -31.55
CA GLU A 10 -6.84 8.20 -30.72
C GLU A 10 -7.82 7.19 -30.10
N GLU A 11 -8.25 6.20 -30.89
CA GLU A 11 -9.14 5.15 -30.42
C GLU A 11 -8.44 4.25 -29.39
N LYS A 12 -7.16 3.91 -29.61
CA LYS A 12 -6.30 3.20 -28.66
C LYS A 12 -6.13 4.02 -27.37
N LYS A 13 -5.94 5.34 -27.45
CA LYS A 13 -5.86 6.26 -26.29
C LYS A 13 -7.21 6.32 -25.54
N LYS A 14 -8.34 6.41 -26.24
CA LYS A 14 -9.70 6.39 -25.67
C LYS A 14 -9.99 5.05 -24.97
N LYS A 15 -9.64 3.92 -25.58
CA LYS A 15 -9.74 2.56 -25.00
C LYS A 15 -8.87 2.43 -23.75
N LYS A 16 -7.61 2.89 -23.77
CA LYS A 16 -6.71 2.92 -22.59
C LYS A 16 -7.28 3.77 -21.46
N LYS A 17 -7.79 4.98 -21.76
CA LYS A 17 -8.45 5.86 -20.77
C LYS A 17 -9.69 5.21 -20.14
N LYS A 18 -10.56 4.58 -20.95
CA LYS A 18 -11.73 3.82 -20.47
C LYS A 18 -11.32 2.65 -19.56
N LYS A 19 -10.31 1.86 -19.94
CA LYS A 19 -9.75 0.76 -19.12
C LYS A 19 -9.20 1.28 -17.78
N LYS A 20 -8.44 2.39 -17.77
CA LYS A 20 -7.93 3.03 -16.55
C LYS A 20 -9.07 3.50 -15.63
N LYS A 21 -10.11 4.14 -16.17
CA LYS A 21 -11.31 4.57 -15.40
C LYS A 21 -12.04 3.37 -14.77
N LYS A 22 -12.24 2.28 -15.52
CA LYS A 22 -12.85 1.03 -14.99
C LYS A 22 -12.02 0.42 -13.86
N LYS A 23 -10.69 0.34 -14.00
CA LYS A 23 -9.78 -0.14 -12.93
C LYS A 23 -9.88 0.72 -11.66
N LYS A 24 -9.89 2.06 -11.80
CA LYS A 24 -10.06 2.99 -10.67
C LYS A 24 -11.40 2.78 -9.95
N LYS A 25 -12.51 2.62 -10.69
CA LYS A 25 -13.83 2.33 -10.10
C LYS A 25 -13.85 1.00 -9.36
N LYS A 26 -13.27 -0.07 -9.93
CA LYS A 26 -13.15 -1.38 -9.25
C LYS A 26 -12.33 -1.29 -7.96
N LYS A 27 -11.20 -0.57 -7.98
CA LYS A 27 -10.36 -0.34 -6.79
C LYS A 27 -11.11 0.41 -5.69
N LYS A 28 -11.84 1.48 -6.04
CA LYS A 28 -12.70 2.23 -5.10
C LYS A 28 -13.81 1.34 -4.52
N LYS A 29 -14.47 0.53 -5.34
CA LYS A 29 -15.53 -0.40 -4.88
C LYS A 29 -14.96 -1.47 -3.94
N LYS A 30 -13.79 -2.06 -4.26
CA LYS A 30 -13.09 -3.03 -3.40
C LYS A 30 -12.70 -2.42 -2.05
N ILE A 31 -12.13 -1.21 -2.06
CA ILE A 31 -11.82 -0.44 -0.84
C ILE A 31 -13.08 -0.19 0.00
N SER A 32 -14.19 0.18 -0.65
CA SER A 32 -15.46 0.43 0.04
C SER A 32 -16.10 -0.84 0.61
N LEU A 33 -15.92 -2.00 -0.04
CA LEU A 33 -16.40 -3.29 0.45
C LEU A 33 -15.60 -3.75 1.68
N ILE A 34 -14.27 -3.65 1.61
CA ILE A 34 -13.37 -4.00 2.71
C ILE A 34 -13.59 -3.07 3.92
N LYS A 35 -13.82 -1.77 3.71
CA LYS A 35 -14.23 -0.83 4.77
C LYS A 35 -15.48 -1.25 5.53
N LYS A 36 -16.42 -1.91 4.84
CA LYS A 36 -17.71 -2.32 5.42
C LYS A 36 -17.62 -3.66 6.16
N SER A 37 -16.62 -4.50 5.85
CA SER A 37 -16.45 -5.81 6.51
C SER A 37 -15.49 -5.76 7.70
N ASP A 38 -14.33 -5.09 7.58
CA ASP A 38 -13.29 -5.16 8.62
C ASP A 38 -12.51 -3.84 8.74
N GLY A 39 -13.00 -2.93 9.59
CA GLY A 39 -12.38 -1.61 9.81
C GLY A 39 -10.92 -1.67 10.31
N ARG A 40 -10.50 -2.79 10.90
CA ARG A 40 -9.15 -3.01 11.46
C ARG A 40 -8.10 -3.45 10.43
N GLU A 41 -8.47 -4.28 9.45
CA GLU A 41 -7.55 -4.70 8.38
C GLU A 41 -7.31 -3.58 7.36
N TRP A 42 -8.34 -2.78 7.08
CA TRP A 42 -8.25 -1.69 6.12
C TRP A 42 -7.27 -0.59 6.56
N LEU A 43 -7.26 -0.25 7.85
CA LEU A 43 -6.34 0.74 8.41
C LEU A 43 -4.88 0.26 8.32
N GLN A 44 -4.63 -1.01 8.65
CA GLN A 44 -3.29 -1.62 8.55
C GLN A 44 -2.83 -1.78 7.09
N GLY A 45 -3.74 -2.04 6.15
CA GLY A 45 -3.41 -2.18 4.74
C GLY A 45 -3.09 -0.87 4.02
N ILE A 46 -3.58 0.26 4.52
CA ILE A 46 -3.34 1.59 3.92
C ILE A 46 -2.10 2.27 4.49
N THR A 47 -1.79 2.05 5.76
CA THR A 47 -0.57 2.57 6.40
C THR A 47 0.68 1.77 6.01
N ARG A 48 0.55 0.52 5.51
CA ARG A 48 1.67 -0.28 4.96
C ARG A 48 2.16 0.17 3.57
N HIS A 49 2.22 1.48 3.32
CA HIS A 49 3.01 2.03 2.22
C HIS A 49 4.49 2.06 2.64
N GLY A 50 5.14 0.90 2.69
CA GLY A 50 6.53 0.79 3.11
C GLY A 50 6.98 -0.66 3.22
N ASN A 51 7.20 -1.34 2.09
CA ASN A 51 7.78 -2.69 2.08
C ASN A 51 9.18 -2.76 2.76
N LYS A 52 9.83 -1.61 2.95
CA LYS A 52 11.11 -1.47 3.64
C LYS A 52 10.98 -1.52 5.18
N ASP A 53 9.87 -1.06 5.75
CA ASP A 53 9.67 -1.03 7.20
C ASP A 53 9.14 -2.36 7.74
N ALA A 54 8.33 -3.07 6.94
CA ALA A 54 7.76 -4.36 7.34
C ALA A 54 8.82 -5.44 7.68
N ALA A 55 9.99 -5.41 7.01
CA ALA A 55 11.08 -6.33 7.31
C ALA A 55 11.78 -6.00 8.63
N ALA A 56 11.96 -4.71 8.92
CA ALA A 56 12.52 -4.22 10.17
C ALA A 56 11.59 -4.53 11.35
N ASP A 57 10.29 -4.29 11.20
CA ASP A 57 9.27 -4.62 12.19
C ASP A 57 9.26 -6.12 12.50
N GLN A 58 9.36 -6.97 11.47
CA GLN A 58 9.46 -8.41 11.67
C GLN A 58 10.74 -8.83 12.38
N ARG A 59 11.87 -8.17 12.10
CA ARG A 59 13.15 -8.44 12.78
C ARG A 59 13.09 -8.05 14.26
N ALA A 60 12.54 -6.87 14.57
CA ALA A 60 12.34 -6.41 15.93
C ALA A 60 11.39 -7.35 16.71
N ASN A 61 10.28 -7.76 16.09
CA ASN A 61 9.33 -8.71 16.68
C ASN A 61 9.96 -10.10 16.95
N ARG A 62 10.82 -10.59 16.05
CA ARG A 62 11.55 -11.86 16.26
C ARG A 62 12.59 -11.73 17.37
N TRP A 63 13.30 -10.60 17.43
CA TRP A 63 14.31 -10.33 18.45
C TRP A 63 13.72 -10.33 19.87
N GLY A 64 12.66 -9.55 20.09
CA GLY A 64 12.00 -9.49 21.40
C GLY A 64 11.39 -10.84 21.83
N ARG A 65 10.82 -11.61 20.90
CA ARG A 65 10.27 -12.95 21.19
C ARG A 65 11.33 -13.98 21.57
N ASN A 66 12.55 -13.83 21.06
CA ASN A 66 13.67 -14.70 21.41
C ASN A 66 14.41 -14.25 22.68
N GLY A 67 13.88 -13.27 23.43
CA GLY A 67 14.47 -12.77 24.66
C GLY A 67 15.64 -11.78 24.46
N GLY A 68 15.80 -11.23 23.25
CA GLY A 68 16.78 -10.20 22.99
C GLY A 68 16.41 -8.86 23.63
N ASP A 69 17.41 -8.07 24.03
CA ASP A 69 17.19 -6.75 24.66
C ASP A 69 16.44 -5.80 23.71
N PRO A 70 15.23 -5.33 24.07
CA PRO A 70 14.47 -4.38 23.26
C PRO A 70 15.18 -3.04 23.08
N ASN A 71 16.12 -2.69 23.97
CA ASN A 71 16.83 -1.41 23.91
C ASN A 71 17.75 -1.27 22.70
N VAL A 72 18.04 -2.36 21.98
CA VAL A 72 18.75 -2.33 20.67
C VAL A 72 18.02 -1.46 19.65
N TYR A 73 16.69 -1.33 19.77
CA TYR A 73 15.87 -0.49 18.90
C TYR A 73 15.43 0.83 19.57
N ARG A 74 15.94 1.13 20.77
CA ARG A 74 15.55 2.33 21.52
C ARG A 74 16.13 3.58 20.84
N PRO A 75 15.29 4.55 20.42
CA PRO A 75 15.79 5.80 19.89
C PRO A 75 16.44 6.65 21.00
N ARG A 76 17.49 7.40 20.65
CA ARG A 76 18.14 8.34 21.57
C ARG A 76 17.13 9.39 22.04
N GLY A 77 17.02 9.57 23.36
CA GLY A 77 16.10 10.53 23.97
C GLY A 77 14.76 9.96 24.43
N LEU A 78 14.51 8.65 24.26
CA LEU A 78 13.30 8.04 24.82
C LEU A 78 13.37 8.05 26.37
N PRO A 79 12.34 8.54 27.09
CA PRO A 79 12.33 8.56 28.55
C PRO A 79 12.41 7.15 29.14
N SER A 80 13.17 6.96 30.22
CA SER A 80 13.45 5.63 30.83
C SER A 80 12.22 4.82 31.25
N LYS A 81 11.06 5.47 31.38
CA LYS A 81 9.77 4.82 31.66
C LYS A 81 9.30 3.88 30.54
N TYR A 82 9.74 4.13 29.31
CA TYR A 82 9.36 3.38 28.11
C TYR A 82 10.43 2.37 27.74
#